data_AF-A0A165JPW0-F1
#
_entry.id   AF-A0A165JPW0-F1
#
_cell.length_a   1.000
_cell.length_b   1.000
_cell.length_c   1.000
_cell.angle_alpha   90.00
_cell.angle_beta   90.00
_cell.angle_gamma   90.00
#
_symmetry.space_group_name_H-M   'P 1'
#
loop_
_entity.id
_entity.type
_entity.pdbx_description
1 polymer ?
#
loop_
_entity_poly.entity_id
_entity_poly.type
_entity_poly.pdbx_seq_one_letter_code
_entity_poly.pdbx_strand_id
1 'polypeptide(L)'
;MPAARRLGVGLKLIQAAQHAALRQAKDMRKITAKITVMVYSQNKPARLLYEKSGFKISETNAHSRNETLSDGKAVLTMEWLGLAAETTPADLGEFPQ
;
A
#
# COMPACT_ATOMS: atom_id res chain seq x y z
N MET A 1 4.59 1.70 -22.43
CA MET A 1 6.07 1.65 -22.59
C MET A 1 6.69 0.58 -21.67
N PRO A 2 7.06 -0.61 -22.18
CA PRO A 2 7.76 -1.66 -21.43
C PRO A 2 9.24 -1.34 -21.13
N ALA A 3 9.83 -0.39 -21.87
CA ALA A 3 11.27 -0.09 -21.88
C ALA A 3 11.83 0.45 -20.55
N ALA A 4 10.99 1.00 -19.66
CA ALA A 4 11.44 1.52 -18.36
C ALA A 4 11.39 0.47 -17.22
N ARG A 5 10.99 -0.77 -17.52
CA ARG A 5 10.97 -1.85 -16.52
C ARG A 5 12.39 -2.23 -16.11
N ARG A 6 12.57 -2.64 -14.85
CA ARG A 6 13.86 -3.04 -14.23
C ARG A 6 14.90 -1.92 -14.04
N LEU A 7 14.56 -0.68 -14.34
CA LEU A 7 15.42 0.49 -14.08
C LEU A 7 15.22 1.10 -12.66
N GLY A 8 14.51 0.40 -11.77
CA GLY A 8 14.19 0.90 -10.43
C GLY A 8 13.14 2.03 -10.38
N VAL A 9 12.68 2.54 -11.54
CA VAL A 9 11.68 3.63 -11.63
C VAL A 9 10.40 3.28 -10.87
N GLY A 10 9.91 2.05 -11.00
CA GLY A 10 8.71 1.60 -10.29
C GLY A 10 8.84 1.68 -8.77
N LEU A 11 10.01 1.33 -8.22
CA LEU A 11 10.26 1.42 -6.79
C LEU A 11 10.26 2.88 -6.31
N LYS A 12 10.95 3.78 -7.05
CA LYS A 12 11.00 5.20 -6.71
C LYS A 12 9.61 5.85 -6.73
N LEU A 13 8.77 5.47 -7.69
CA LEU A 13 7.39 5.95 -7.76
C LEU A 13 6.54 5.45 -6.59
N ILE A 14 6.71 4.19 -6.17
CA ILE A 14 6.03 3.64 -5.00
C ILE A 14 6.46 4.37 -3.73
N GLN A 15 7.77 4.61 -3.55
CA GLN A 15 8.29 5.37 -2.42
C GLN A 15 7.72 6.80 -2.40
N ALA A 16 7.70 7.48 -3.55
CA ALA A 16 7.11 8.81 -3.66
C ALA A 16 5.61 8.81 -3.27
N ALA A 17 4.85 7.80 -3.69
CA ALA A 17 3.45 7.64 -3.30
C ALA A 17 3.28 7.40 -1.79
N GLN A 18 4.13 6.57 -1.18
CA GLN A 18 4.13 6.34 0.28
C GLN A 18 4.43 7.62 1.05
N HIS A 19 5.44 8.39 0.63
CA HIS A 19 5.77 9.68 1.22
C HIS A 19 4.62 10.69 1.10
N ALA A 20 3.96 10.75 -0.07
CA ALA A 20 2.81 11.61 -0.28
C ALA A 20 1.63 11.22 0.62
N ALA A 21 1.34 9.92 0.74
CA ALA A 21 0.27 9.42 1.60
C ALA A 21 0.53 9.70 3.08
N LEU A 22 1.78 9.56 3.54
CA LEU A 22 2.17 9.91 4.92
C LEU A 22 2.06 11.41 5.17
N ARG A 23 2.50 12.26 4.23
CA ARG A 23 2.35 13.71 4.35
C ARG A 23 0.87 14.09 4.44
N GLN A 24 0.03 13.55 3.57
CA GLN A 24 -1.40 13.81 3.59
C GLN A 24 -2.05 13.34 4.91
N ALA A 25 -1.66 12.17 5.43
CA ALA A 25 -2.14 11.70 6.72
C ALA A 25 -1.76 12.65 7.87
N LYS A 26 -0.53 13.19 7.86
CA LYS A 26 -0.10 14.24 8.81
C LYS A 26 -0.95 15.50 8.69
N ASP A 27 -1.16 15.99 7.47
CA ASP A 27 -1.96 17.20 7.21
C ASP A 27 -3.42 17.03 7.69
N MET A 28 -3.96 15.82 7.54
CA MET A 28 -5.31 15.46 8.00
C MET A 28 -5.37 15.08 9.50
N ARG A 29 -4.27 15.18 10.25
CA ARG A 29 -4.14 14.73 11.65
C ARG A 29 -4.55 13.26 11.86
N LYS A 30 -4.31 12.42 10.86
CA LYS A 30 -4.52 10.96 10.93
C LYS A 30 -3.22 10.28 11.34
N ILE A 31 -3.33 9.30 12.23
CA ILE A 31 -2.20 8.53 12.73
C ILE A 31 -1.69 7.54 11.67
N THR A 32 -2.55 7.15 10.72
CA THR A 32 -2.25 6.12 9.73
C THR A 32 -2.55 6.57 8.30
N ALA A 33 -1.73 6.11 7.37
CA ALA A 33 -1.92 6.23 5.93
C ALA A 33 -2.14 4.83 5.33
N LYS A 34 -3.11 4.70 4.44
CA LYS A 34 -3.41 3.46 3.72
C LYS A 34 -3.35 3.71 2.23
N ILE A 35 -2.61 2.87 1.51
CA ILE A 35 -2.61 2.83 0.04
C ILE A 35 -3.15 1.48 -0.38
N THR A 36 -4.16 1.48 -1.26
CA THR A 36 -4.72 0.27 -1.87
C THR A 36 -4.40 0.27 -3.35
N VAL A 37 -3.88 -0.85 -3.85
CA VAL A 37 -3.62 -1.07 -5.28
C VAL A 37 -4.30 -2.35 -5.75
N MET A 38 -4.80 -2.33 -6.97
CA MET A 38 -5.34 -3.49 -7.65
C MET A 38 -4.32 -3.97 -8.70
N VAL A 39 -3.97 -5.25 -8.67
CA VAL A 39 -3.03 -5.85 -9.60
C VAL A 39 -3.61 -7.14 -10.18
N TYR A 40 -3.59 -7.29 -11.50
CA TYR A 40 -3.95 -8.57 -12.12
C TYR A 40 -3.10 -9.70 -11.54
N SER A 41 -3.73 -10.82 -11.16
CA SER A 41 -3.06 -11.96 -10.54
C SER A 41 -1.94 -12.55 -11.42
N GLN A 42 -2.09 -12.44 -12.73
CA GLN A 42 -1.12 -12.90 -13.73
C GLN A 42 0.12 -11.97 -13.82
N ASN A 43 0.03 -10.72 -13.35
CA ASN A 43 1.13 -9.76 -13.40
C ASN A 43 2.09 -9.96 -12.20
N LYS A 44 2.78 -11.10 -12.21
CA LYS A 44 3.76 -11.49 -11.18
C LYS A 44 4.83 -10.42 -10.92
N PRO A 45 5.42 -9.74 -11.93
CA PRO A 45 6.44 -8.71 -11.68
C PRO A 45 5.91 -7.51 -10.88
N ALA A 46 4.70 -7.05 -11.17
CA ALA A 46 4.09 -5.95 -10.42
C ALA A 46 3.73 -6.37 -9.00
N ARG A 47 3.14 -7.57 -8.83
CA ARG A 47 2.83 -8.12 -7.50
C ARG A 47 4.07 -8.20 -6.62
N LEU A 48 5.16 -8.79 -7.13
CA LEU A 48 6.43 -8.90 -6.39
C LEU A 48 7.03 -7.53 -6.03
N LEU A 49 6.88 -6.53 -6.91
CA LEU A 49 7.33 -5.18 -6.63
C LEU A 49 6.56 -4.55 -5.46
N TYR A 50 5.23 -4.69 -5.44
CA TYR A 50 4.39 -4.21 -4.34
C TYR A 50 4.70 -4.96 -3.03
N GLU A 51 4.81 -6.29 -3.07
CA GLU A 51 5.19 -7.12 -1.91
C GLU A 51 6.54 -6.64 -1.32
N LYS A 52 7.56 -6.45 -2.16
CA LYS A 52 8.87 -5.91 -1.73
C LYS A 52 8.80 -4.49 -1.16
N SER A 53 7.78 -3.73 -1.54
CA SER A 53 7.55 -2.37 -1.05
C SER A 53 6.68 -2.34 0.21
N GLY A 54 6.39 -3.50 0.81
CA GLY A 54 5.64 -3.64 2.06
C GLY A 54 4.13 -3.74 1.90
N PHE A 55 3.61 -3.85 0.67
CA PHE A 55 2.20 -4.13 0.45
C PHE A 55 1.89 -5.60 0.78
N LYS A 56 0.73 -5.84 1.39
CA LYS A 56 0.21 -7.18 1.69
C LYS A 56 -1.07 -7.41 0.90
N ILE A 57 -1.34 -8.66 0.53
CA ILE A 57 -2.64 -9.01 -0.07
C ILE A 57 -3.70 -8.77 1.00
N SER A 58 -4.75 -8.01 0.68
CA SER A 58 -5.84 -7.74 1.62
C SER A 58 -6.71 -8.99 1.75
N GLU A 59 -7.01 -9.38 3.00
CA GLU A 59 -7.83 -10.56 3.31
C GLU A 59 -9.27 -10.42 2.82
N THR A 60 -9.74 -9.20 2.56
CA THR A 60 -11.05 -8.94 1.93
C THR A 60 -11.20 -9.65 0.59
N ASN A 61 -10.09 -9.95 -0.12
CA ASN A 61 -10.07 -10.75 -1.35
C ASN A 61 -9.49 -12.16 -1.18
N ALA A 62 -9.17 -12.61 0.04
CA ALA A 62 -8.79 -14.01 0.29
C ALA A 62 -10.00 -14.96 0.09
N HIS A 63 -11.22 -14.48 0.31
CA HIS A 63 -12.47 -15.19 -0.01
C HIS A 63 -13.04 -14.83 -1.39
N SER A 64 -12.70 -13.66 -1.93
CA SER A 64 -13.05 -13.25 -3.30
C SER A 64 -11.89 -13.51 -4.25
N ARG A 65 -11.60 -14.79 -4.52
CA ARG A 65 -10.61 -15.19 -5.53
C ARG A 65 -10.92 -14.70 -6.96
N ASN A 66 -12.06 -14.04 -7.18
CA ASN A 66 -12.58 -13.64 -8.49
C ASN A 66 -13.34 -12.29 -8.42
N GLU A 67 -12.68 -11.19 -8.05
CA GLU A 67 -13.11 -9.91 -8.60
C GLU A 67 -12.61 -9.84 -10.05
N THR A 68 -13.47 -10.32 -10.93
CA THR A 68 -13.25 -10.29 -12.36
C THR A 68 -13.53 -8.86 -12.83
N LEU A 69 -12.49 -8.09 -13.15
CA LEU A 69 -12.70 -6.85 -13.91
C LEU A 69 -13.34 -7.20 -15.26
N SER A 70 -13.96 -6.23 -15.94
CA SER A 70 -14.73 -6.39 -17.19
C SER A 70 -14.04 -7.18 -18.32
N ASP A 71 -12.73 -7.43 -18.19
CA ASP A 71 -11.87 -8.20 -19.10
C ASP A 71 -11.66 -9.67 -18.66
N GLY A 72 -12.46 -10.22 -17.74
CA GLY A 72 -12.39 -11.65 -17.40
C GLY A 72 -11.21 -12.08 -16.52
N LYS A 73 -10.31 -11.15 -16.14
CA LYS A 73 -9.05 -11.46 -15.45
C LYS A 73 -9.16 -11.26 -13.95
N ALA A 74 -8.69 -12.26 -13.19
CA ALA A 74 -8.61 -12.19 -11.74
C ALA A 74 -7.66 -11.08 -11.27
N VAL A 75 -8.11 -10.31 -10.29
CA VAL A 75 -7.36 -9.20 -9.68
C VAL A 75 -7.11 -9.48 -8.21
N LEU A 76 -5.94 -9.06 -7.74
CA LEU A 76 -5.55 -9.07 -6.34
C LEU A 76 -5.56 -7.64 -5.82
N THR A 77 -6.20 -7.44 -4.67
CA THR A 77 -6.14 -6.17 -3.95
C THR A 77 -5.00 -6.27 -2.94
N MET A 78 -4.08 -5.32 -3.01
CA MET A 78 -2.95 -5.22 -2.11
C MET A 78 -2.95 -3.89 -1.38
N GLU A 79 -2.57 -3.92 -0.12
CA GLU A 79 -2.67 -2.80 0.80
C GLU A 79 -1.34 -2.55 1.50
N TRP A 80 -0.98 -1.28 1.59
CA TRP A 80 0.13 -0.81 2.40
C TRP A 80 -0.40 0.10 3.49
N LEU A 81 0.11 -0.11 4.71
CA LEU A 81 -0.22 0.67 5.89
C LEU A 81 1.06 1.33 6.41
N GLY A 82 1.05 2.65 6.49
CA GLY A 82 2.11 3.45 7.08
C GLY A 82 1.61 4.19 8.32
N LEU A 83 2.48 4.32 9.32
CA LEU A 83 2.23 5.16 10.48
C LEU A 83 2.76 6.56 10.18
N ALA A 84 1.88 7.55 10.25
CA ALA A 84 2.20 8.96 10.00
C ALA A 84 2.65 9.69 11.26
N ALA A 85 2.31 9.18 12.44
CA ALA A 85 2.73 9.74 13.71
C ALA A 85 4.16 9.31 14.08
N GLU A 86 4.96 10.26 14.55
CA GLU A 86 5.93 9.96 15.59
C GLU A 86 5.11 9.73 16.86
N THR A 87 4.65 8.49 17.09
CA THR A 87 4.10 8.13 18.40
C THR A 87 5.26 8.20 19.39
N THR A 88 5.49 9.38 19.94
CA THR A 88 6.28 9.51 21.16
C THR A 88 5.44 8.88 22.27
N PRO A 89 6.01 8.00 23.11
CA PRO A 89 5.28 7.37 24.21
C PRO A 89 4.61 8.37 25.19
N ALA A 90 4.94 9.65 25.10
CA ALA A 90 4.35 10.75 25.86
C ALA A 90 2.87 11.06 25.51
N ASP A 91 2.39 10.71 24.31
CA ASP A 91 0.97 10.91 23.93
C ASP A 91 0.03 9.82 24.50
N LEU A 92 0.59 8.79 25.16
CA LEU A 92 -0.19 7.76 25.85
C LEU A 92 -0.52 8.12 27.31
N GLY A 93 -0.42 9.41 27.68
CA GLY A 93 -1.11 10.02 28.81
C GLY A 93 -1.18 9.19 30.08
N GLU A 94 -0.26 9.51 30.99
CA GLU A 94 -0.33 9.28 32.45
C GLU A 94 -1.76 8.95 32.94
N PHE A 95 -1.95 7.75 33.46
CA PHE A 95 -3.13 7.44 34.25
C PHE A 95 -3.13 8.39 35.47
N PRO A 96 -4.16 9.23 35.68
CA PRO A 96 -4.27 9.98 36.92
C PRO A 96 -4.35 8.99 38.09
N GLN A 97 -3.62 9.30 39.15
CA GLN A 97 -3.37 8.48 40.35
C GLN A 97 -4.63 8.03 41.08
#